data_AF-A0A3N5TD99-F1
#
_entry.id   AF-A0A3N5TD99-F1
#
_cell.length_a   1.000
_cell.length_b   1.000
_cell.length_c   1.000
_cell.angle_alpha   90.00
_cell.angle_beta   90.00
_cell.angle_gamma   90.00
#
_symmetry.space_group_name_H-M   'P 1'
#
loop_
_entity.id
_entity.type
_entity.pdbx_description
1 polymer ?
#
loop_
_entity_poly.entity_id
_entity_poly.type
_entity_poly.pdbx_seq_one_letter_code
_entity_poly.pdbx_strand_id
1 'polypeptide(L)'
;MIRNPERELGWFPVCLTQQGRIHRFFRDFPGTFTALLWHGDTFSIPHKCIHAAENEGCINQAFACEDAIVGLQFHLEITRDYLQRQGLFSSEDLAPGKFVQRPEQMNDPAVLAANSRSSSRLLAGLCDRLSGFYP
;
A
#
# COMPACT_ATOMS: atom_id res chain seq x y z
N MET A 1 7.84 13.95 7.24
CA MET A 1 8.15 12.53 6.99
C MET A 1 9.29 12.14 7.91
N ILE A 2 9.30 10.89 8.37
CA ILE A 2 10.27 10.33 9.32
C ILE A 2 10.85 9.08 8.66
N ARG A 3 12.14 8.81 8.84
CA ARG A 3 12.75 7.58 8.32
C ARG A 3 12.08 6.35 8.91
N ASN A 4 11.63 5.42 8.08
CA ASN A 4 11.13 4.13 8.56
C ASN A 4 12.33 3.23 8.94
N PRO A 5 12.24 2.39 9.98
CA PRO A 5 13.35 1.50 10.36
C PRO A 5 13.76 0.55 9.23
N GLU A 6 12.78 0.07 8.47
CA GLU A 6 12.98 -0.84 7.35
C GLU A 6 12.59 -0.15 6.04
N ARG A 7 13.38 -0.35 4.98
CA ARG A 7 12.94 0.02 3.63
C ARG A 7 12.09 -1.11 3.06
N GLU A 8 10.99 -0.74 2.42
CA GLU A 8 10.08 -1.69 1.79
C GLU A 8 10.04 -1.44 0.29
N LEU A 9 10.38 -2.48 -0.47
CA LEU A 9 10.30 -2.50 -1.94
C LEU A 9 9.79 -3.85 -2.42
N GLY A 10 8.56 -3.90 -2.88
CA GLY A 10 7.95 -5.08 -3.50
C GLY A 10 6.54 -5.38 -3.04
N TRP A 11 6.06 -6.55 -3.41
CA TRP A 11 4.72 -7.01 -3.09
C TRP A 11 4.70 -7.69 -1.71
N PHE A 12 4.07 -7.04 -0.74
CA PHE A 12 4.01 -7.53 0.64
C PHE A 12 2.60 -7.49 1.21
N PRO A 13 2.30 -8.33 2.22
CA PRO A 13 1.03 -8.26 2.93
C PRO A 13 0.94 -6.97 3.75
N VAL A 14 -0.23 -6.34 3.68
CA VAL A 14 -0.67 -5.23 4.52
C VAL A 14 -1.91 -5.69 5.27
N CYS A 15 -1.94 -5.44 6.57
CA CYS A 15 -3.02 -5.84 7.47
C CYS A 15 -3.83 -4.61 7.88
N LEU A 16 -5.15 -4.70 7.79
CA LEU A 16 -6.03 -3.71 8.43
C LEU A 16 -5.95 -3.88 9.94
N THR A 17 -5.81 -2.76 10.64
CA THR A 17 -5.96 -2.70 12.09
C THR A 17 -7.43 -2.87 12.49
N GLN A 18 -7.72 -2.98 13.78
CA GLN A 18 -9.11 -2.98 14.26
C GLN A 18 -9.88 -1.72 13.83
N GLN A 19 -9.23 -0.54 13.89
CA GLN A 19 -9.86 0.71 13.48
C GLN A 19 -10.08 0.77 11.96
N GLY A 20 -9.12 0.29 11.16
CA GLY A 20 -9.27 0.20 9.71
C GLY A 20 -10.44 -0.67 9.29
N ARG A 21 -10.59 -1.86 9.89
CA ARG A 21 -11.66 -2.81 9.58
C ARG A 21 -13.07 -2.25 9.77
N ILE A 22 -13.26 -1.32 10.71
CA ILE A 22 -14.57 -0.71 10.98
C ILE A 22 -14.77 0.61 10.23
N HIS A 23 -13.71 1.19 9.65
CA HIS A 23 -13.79 2.47 8.97
C HIS A 23 -14.41 2.33 7.58
N ARG A 24 -15.30 3.26 7.21
CA ARG A 24 -16.04 3.20 5.94
C ARG A 24 -15.13 3.13 4.72
N PHE A 25 -13.95 3.74 4.72
CA PHE A 25 -13.06 3.75 3.56
C PHE A 25 -12.42 2.39 3.27
N PHE A 26 -12.26 1.53 4.28
CA PHE A 26 -11.55 0.26 4.14
C PHE A 26 -12.48 -0.96 4.30
N ARG A 27 -13.80 -0.76 4.34
CA ARG A 27 -14.77 -1.85 4.60
C ARG A 27 -14.71 -2.99 3.57
N ASP A 28 -14.35 -2.71 2.31
CA ASP A 28 -14.20 -3.75 1.27
C ASP A 28 -12.79 -4.33 1.18
N PHE A 29 -11.85 -3.79 1.95
CA PHE A 29 -10.52 -4.33 2.00
C PHE A 29 -10.57 -5.64 2.81
N PRO A 30 -9.95 -6.72 2.31
CA PRO A 30 -9.70 -7.90 3.12
C PRO A 30 -8.91 -7.54 4.38
N GLY A 31 -9.08 -8.30 5.46
CA GLY A 31 -8.32 -8.08 6.70
C GLY A 31 -6.80 -8.08 6.50
N THR A 32 -6.33 -8.84 5.50
CA THR A 32 -4.96 -8.82 4.98
C THR A 32 -5.01 -8.88 3.46
N PHE A 33 -4.26 -8.01 2.79
CA PHE A 33 -4.18 -7.93 1.32
C PHE A 33 -2.74 -7.66 0.88
N THR A 34 -2.41 -7.97 -0.38
CA THR A 34 -1.09 -7.66 -0.93
C THR A 34 -1.13 -6.34 -1.70
N ALA A 35 -0.14 -5.48 -1.47
CA ALA A 35 0.05 -4.22 -2.21
C ALA A 35 1.54 -4.02 -2.54
N LEU A 36 1.84 -3.12 -3.48
CA LEU A 36 3.23 -2.74 -3.74
C LEU A 36 3.65 -1.73 -2.68
N LEU A 37 4.73 -2.02 -1.99
CA LEU A 37 5.41 -1.09 -1.09
C LEU A 37 6.63 -0.55 -1.82
N TRP A 38 6.83 0.76 -1.80
CA TRP A 38 8.04 1.39 -2.34
C TRP A 38 8.33 2.67 -1.54
N HIS A 39 8.90 2.50 -0.36
CA HIS A 39 9.25 3.64 0.50
C HIS A 39 10.37 3.27 1.49
N GLY A 40 11.16 4.27 1.86
CA GLY A 40 12.12 4.21 2.98
C GLY A 40 11.76 5.11 4.15
N ASP A 41 10.85 6.05 3.93
CA ASP A 41 10.28 6.93 4.96
C ASP A 41 8.85 6.48 5.30
N THR A 42 8.33 7.04 6.38
CA THR A 42 6.95 6.90 6.82
C THR A 42 6.42 8.25 7.32
N PHE A 43 5.16 8.27 7.76
CA PHE A 43 4.48 9.44 8.29
C PHE A 43 4.07 9.22 9.76
N SER A 44 3.80 10.32 10.45
CA SER A 44 3.01 10.30 11.68
C SER A 44 1.53 10.43 11.33
N ILE A 45 0.68 9.73 12.09
CA ILE A 45 -0.77 9.82 11.92
C ILE A 45 -1.25 11.15 12.53
N PRO A 46 -1.97 12.00 11.78
CA PRO A 46 -2.43 13.28 12.33
C PRO A 46 -3.43 13.07 13.48
N HIS A 47 -3.51 14.07 14.36
CA HIS A 47 -4.46 14.05 15.47
C HIS A 47 -5.91 13.94 14.95
N LYS A 48 -6.74 13.12 15.60
CA LYS A 48 -8.11 12.73 15.21
C LYS A 48 -8.22 11.78 14.00
N CYS A 49 -7.12 11.37 13.40
CA CYS A 49 -7.13 10.32 12.38
C CYS A 49 -6.97 8.95 13.04
N ILE A 50 -7.55 7.93 12.43
CA ILE A 50 -7.38 6.55 12.84
C ILE A 50 -6.15 5.92 12.18
N HIS A 51 -5.54 4.96 12.86
CA HIS A 51 -4.54 4.08 12.27
C HIS A 51 -5.25 2.95 11.56
N ALA A 52 -5.18 2.89 10.23
CA ALA A 52 -6.05 2.02 9.44
C ALA A 52 -5.37 0.73 8.97
N ALA A 53 -4.07 0.78 8.68
CA ALA A 53 -3.33 -0.39 8.24
C ALA A 53 -1.88 -0.35 8.71
N GLU A 54 -1.29 -1.54 8.84
CA GLU A 54 0.09 -1.79 9.26
C GLU A 54 0.65 -3.03 8.59
N ASN A 55 1.96 -3.19 8.64
CA ASN A 55 2.61 -4.48 8.38
C ASN A 55 3.86 -4.64 9.25
N GLU A 56 4.63 -5.71 9.02
CA GLU A 56 5.82 -6.02 9.80
C GLU A 56 6.97 -5.01 9.59
N GLY A 57 7.13 -4.48 8.37
CA GLY A 57 8.22 -3.55 8.04
C GLY A 57 7.90 -2.08 8.39
N CYS A 58 6.63 -1.70 8.39
CA CYS A 58 6.17 -0.36 8.71
C CYS A 58 4.81 -0.39 9.43
N ILE A 59 4.77 0.20 10.62
CA ILE A 59 3.53 0.30 11.40
C ILE A 59 2.50 1.18 10.68
N ASN A 60 2.93 2.30 10.08
CA ASN A 60 2.02 3.28 9.50
C ASN A 60 1.83 3.06 7.99
N GLN A 61 1.01 2.08 7.63
CA GLN A 61 0.69 1.79 6.21
C GLN A 61 -0.51 2.60 5.69
N ALA A 62 -1.48 2.93 6.56
CA ALA A 62 -2.57 3.82 6.18
C ALA A 62 -3.21 4.53 7.38
N PHE A 63 -3.82 5.69 7.12
CA PHE A 63 -4.70 6.39 8.05
C PHE A 63 -5.95 6.92 7.34
N ALA A 64 -6.98 7.23 8.12
CA ALA A 64 -8.13 7.99 7.66
C ALA A 64 -8.54 9.04 8.71
N CYS A 65 -9.01 10.19 8.25
CA CYS A 65 -9.51 11.25 9.12
C CYS A 65 -10.94 11.57 8.71
N GLU A 66 -11.86 11.38 9.65
CA GLU A 66 -13.29 11.56 9.42
C GLU A 66 -13.72 10.83 8.14
N ASP A 67 -14.56 11.47 7.35
CA ASP A 67 -15.22 10.90 6.18
C ASP A 67 -14.73 11.54 4.86
N ALA A 68 -13.52 12.13 4.88
CA ALA A 68 -12.99 12.90 3.74
C ALA A 68 -11.52 12.64 3.39
N ILE A 69 -10.69 12.18 4.34
CA ILE A 69 -9.23 12.11 4.15
C ILE A 69 -8.75 10.69 4.34
N VAL A 70 -7.94 10.21 3.39
CA VAL A 70 -7.22 8.94 3.46
C VAL A 70 -5.76 9.18 3.08
N GLY A 71 -4.84 8.63 3.87
CA GLY A 71 -3.44 8.54 3.52
C GLY A 71 -3.01 7.08 3.40
N LEU A 72 -2.31 6.76 2.31
CA LEU A 72 -1.79 5.43 2.02
C LEU A 72 -0.26 5.51 1.86
N GLN A 73 0.46 4.59 2.47
CA GLN A 73 1.91 4.41 2.28
C GLN A 73 2.21 3.45 1.13
N PHE A 74 1.29 2.52 0.87
CA PHE A 74 1.37 1.53 -0.19
C PHE A 74 0.74 2.02 -1.50
N HIS A 75 1.12 1.38 -2.60
CA HIS A 75 0.68 1.72 -3.94
C HIS A 75 -0.31 0.67 -4.47
N LEU A 76 -1.52 1.13 -4.79
CA LEU A 76 -2.56 0.33 -5.43
C LEU A 76 -2.71 0.64 -6.93
N GLU A 77 -2.13 1.74 -7.36
CA GLU A 77 -2.18 2.29 -8.72
C GLU A 77 -1.20 1.61 -9.69
N ILE A 78 -0.37 0.70 -9.18
CA ILE A 78 0.73 0.13 -9.94
C ILE A 78 0.22 -0.90 -10.95
N THR A 79 0.50 -0.60 -12.21
CA THR A 79 0.18 -1.46 -13.35
C THR A 79 1.38 -2.29 -13.78
N ARG A 80 1.09 -3.34 -14.56
CA ARG A 80 2.11 -4.16 -15.21
C ARG A 80 3.10 -3.31 -16.01
N ASP A 81 2.57 -2.43 -16.86
CA ASP A 81 3.39 -1.63 -17.76
C ASP A 81 4.26 -0.62 -17.00
N TYR A 82 3.83 -0.19 -15.81
CA TYR A 82 4.62 0.69 -14.97
C TYR A 82 5.84 -0.01 -14.39
N LEU A 83 5.67 -1.20 -13.81
CA LEU A 83 6.77 -1.97 -13.19
C LEU A 83 7.84 -2.45 -14.17
N GLN A 84 7.47 -2.61 -15.44
CA GLN A 84 8.39 -3.05 -16.50
C GLN A 84 9.25 -1.92 -17.08
N ARG A 85 9.09 -0.67 -16.63
CA ARG A 85 9.88 0.46 -17.13
C ARG A 85 11.34 0.32 -16.73
N GLN A 86 12.24 0.52 -17.70
CA GLN A 86 13.68 0.53 -17.41
C GLN A 86 14.06 1.71 -16.52
N GLY A 87 14.97 1.48 -15.58
CA GLY A 87 15.43 2.50 -14.65
C GLY A 87 14.39 2.91 -13.60
N LEU A 88 13.31 2.14 -13.43
CA LEU A 88 12.29 2.44 -12.44
C LEU A 88 12.85 2.46 -11.02
N PHE A 89 13.66 1.47 -10.66
CA PHE A 89 14.29 1.37 -9.35
C PHE A 89 15.73 1.85 -9.41
N SER A 90 16.13 2.66 -8.43
CA SER A 90 17.53 3.03 -8.24
C SER A 90 18.33 1.89 -7.61
N SER A 91 19.66 1.99 -7.66
CA SER A 91 20.54 1.06 -6.93
C SER A 91 20.34 1.16 -5.42
N GLU A 92 19.96 2.33 -4.91
CA GLU A 92 19.65 2.51 -3.50
C GLU A 92 18.36 1.78 -3.14
N ASP A 93 17.29 1.90 -3.93
CA ASP A 93 16.02 1.17 -3.72
C ASP A 93 16.26 -0.34 -3.62
N LEU A 94 17.12 -0.86 -4.51
CA LEU A 94 17.43 -2.28 -4.62
C LEU A 94 18.50 -2.78 -3.63
N ALA A 95 19.03 -1.93 -2.74
CA ALA A 95 20.00 -2.41 -1.76
C ALA A 95 19.34 -3.51 -0.87
N PRO A 96 20.09 -4.58 -0.51
CA PRO A 96 19.50 -5.70 0.20
C PRO A 96 18.87 -5.29 1.54
N GLY A 97 17.69 -5.84 1.83
CA GLY A 97 16.96 -5.62 3.06
C GLY A 97 15.90 -6.70 3.26
N LYS A 98 15.41 -6.85 4.50
CA LYS A 98 14.42 -7.90 4.83
C LYS A 98 13.14 -7.77 3.99
N PHE A 99 12.75 -6.54 3.68
CA PHE A 99 11.55 -6.21 2.91
C PHE A 99 11.86 -5.64 1.52
N VAL A 100 12.97 -6.08 0.91
CA VAL A 100 13.35 -5.69 -0.45
C VAL A 100 13.33 -6.92 -1.36
N GLN A 101 12.34 -7.00 -2.25
CA GLN A 101 12.27 -8.00 -3.30
C GLN A 101 13.21 -7.63 -4.45
N ARG A 102 13.77 -8.65 -5.10
CA ARG A 102 14.50 -8.45 -6.35
C ARG A 102 13.53 -8.12 -7.49
N PRO A 103 13.98 -7.41 -8.54
CA PRO A 103 13.14 -7.07 -9.68
C PRO A 103 12.46 -8.27 -10.34
N GLU A 104 13.11 -9.43 -10.37
CA GLU A 104 12.56 -10.65 -10.98
C GLU A 104 11.38 -11.21 -10.19
N GLN A 105 11.37 -11.01 -8.87
CA GLN A 105 10.26 -11.43 -8.00
C GLN A 105 9.05 -10.50 -8.17
N MET A 106 9.31 -9.19 -8.31
CA MET A 106 8.25 -8.20 -8.51
C MET A 106 7.63 -8.28 -9.91
N ASN A 107 8.44 -8.60 -10.92
CA ASN A 107 8.04 -8.67 -12.33
C ASN A 107 7.60 -10.05 -12.79
N ASP A 108 7.53 -11.05 -11.89
CA ASP A 108 6.97 -12.35 -12.23
C ASP A 108 5.57 -12.17 -12.84
N PRO A 109 5.30 -12.68 -14.05
CA PRO A 109 4.05 -12.40 -14.75
C PRO A 109 2.79 -12.81 -13.99
N ALA A 110 2.83 -13.90 -13.21
CA ALA A 110 1.69 -14.36 -12.44
C ALA A 110 1.48 -13.48 -11.20
N VAL A 111 2.56 -13.13 -10.50
CA VAL A 111 2.52 -12.20 -9.35
C VAL A 111 1.96 -10.85 -9.77
N LEU A 112 2.49 -10.28 -10.86
CA LEU A 112 2.11 -8.98 -11.37
C LEU A 112 0.64 -8.95 -11.81
N ALA A 113 0.19 -9.97 -12.55
CA ALA A 113 -1.21 -10.05 -12.99
C ALA A 113 -2.20 -10.22 -11.83
N ALA A 114 -1.85 -11.01 -10.81
CA ALA A 114 -2.69 -11.21 -9.64
C ALA A 114 -2.77 -9.94 -8.77
N ASN A 115 -1.61 -9.37 -8.45
CA ASN A 115 -1.52 -8.24 -7.52
C ASN A 115 -2.09 -6.97 -8.15
N SER A 116 -1.72 -6.60 -9.38
CA SER A 116 -2.29 -5.40 -10.03
C SER A 116 -3.81 -5.47 -10.18
N ARG A 117 -4.38 -6.67 -10.42
CA ARG A 117 -5.84 -6.84 -10.49
C ARG A 117 -6.50 -6.63 -9.12
N SER A 118 -5.93 -7.21 -8.08
CA SER A 118 -6.42 -7.03 -6.70
C SER A 118 -6.33 -5.55 -6.29
N SER A 119 -5.17 -4.94 -6.48
CA SER A 119 -4.91 -3.53 -6.17
C SER A 119 -5.85 -2.58 -6.91
N SER A 120 -6.07 -2.80 -8.22
CA SER A 120 -6.99 -1.97 -9.01
C SER A 120 -8.43 -2.03 -8.49
N ARG A 121 -8.88 -3.21 -8.03
CA ARG A 121 -10.21 -3.38 -7.44
C ARG A 121 -10.32 -2.63 -6.11
N LEU A 122 -9.31 -2.73 -5.25
CA LEU A 122 -9.27 -2.04 -3.96
C LEU A 122 -9.23 -0.52 -4.15
N LEU A 123 -8.44 -0.04 -5.11
CA LEU A 123 -8.36 1.38 -5.44
C LEU A 123 -9.70 1.91 -5.96
N ALA A 124 -10.36 1.19 -6.87
CA ALA A 124 -11.68 1.58 -7.37
C ALA A 124 -12.71 1.70 -6.23
N GLY A 125 -12.81 0.69 -5.36
CA GLY A 125 -13.73 0.74 -4.22
C GLY A 125 -13.41 1.87 -3.23
N LEU A 126 -12.12 2.18 -3.01
CA LEU A 126 -11.71 3.33 -2.22
C LEU A 126 -12.13 4.65 -2.86
N CYS A 127 -11.93 4.81 -4.17
CA CYS A 127 -12.34 5.99 -4.93
C CYS A 127 -13.86 6.20 -4.91
N ASP A 128 -14.64 5.14 -5.09
CA ASP A 128 -16.11 5.21 -4.99
C ASP A 128 -16.52 5.73 -3.61
N ARG A 129 -15.93 5.16 -2.54
CA ARG A 129 -16.17 5.58 -1.15
C ARG A 129 -15.77 7.04 -0.89
N LEU A 130 -14.67 7.52 -1.46
CA LEU A 130 -14.20 8.91 -1.34
C LEU A 130 -15.10 9.89 -2.09
N SER A 131 -15.61 9.50 -3.25
CA SER A 131 -16.46 10.36 -4.09
C SER A 131 -17.87 10.59 -3.52
N GLY A 132 -18.24 9.87 -2.45
CA GLY A 132 -19.58 9.92 -1.87
C GLY A 132 -20.64 9.18 -2.70
N PHE A 133 -20.25 8.53 -3.81
CA PHE A 133 -21.13 7.61 -4.53
C PHE A 133 -21.22 6.29 -3.75
N TYR A 134 -22.26 6.20 -2.92
CA TYR A 134 -22.82 4.94 -2.45
C TYR A 134 -24.13 4.69 -3.20
N PRO A 135 -24.29 3.59 -3.97
CA PRO A 135 -25.63 3.12 -4.30
C PRO A 135 -26.39 2.69 -3.03
#